data_AF-A0A2P0QMB5-F1
#
_entry.id   AF-A0A2P0QMB5-F1
#
_cell.length_a   1.000
_cell.length_b   1.000
_cell.length_c   1.000
_cell.angle_alpha   90.00
_cell.angle_beta   90.00
_cell.angle_gamma   90.00
#
_symmetry.space_group_name_H-M   'P 1'
#
loop_
_entity.id
_entity.type
_entity.pdbx_description
1 polymer ?
#
loop_
_entity_poly.entity_id
_entity_poly.type
_entity_poly.pdbx_seq_one_letter_code
_entity_poly.pdbx_strand_id
1 'polypeptide(L)'
;MSESKFKFAFYLGCIAPNRYPGCESASIKAMKKLGVELVPLKGASCCPAPGAFGSIDLNVFYAMAARNLVLAEQMKMDIALLCNGCYKSIWEVN
;
A
#
# COMPACT_ATOMS: atom_id res chain seq x y z
N MET A 1 20.37 -11.22 -14.71
CA MET A 1 19.16 -10.52 -14.21
C MET A 1 18.26 -11.59 -13.63
N SER A 2 18.10 -11.65 -12.30
CA SER A 2 17.28 -12.68 -11.66
C SER A 2 15.80 -12.45 -11.95
N GLU A 3 15.11 -13.48 -12.44
CA GLU A 3 13.64 -13.51 -12.50
C GLU A 3 13.05 -13.21 -11.11
N SER A 4 12.12 -12.27 -11.04
CA SER A 4 11.38 -11.96 -9.81
C SER A 4 10.47 -13.14 -9.47
N LYS A 5 10.71 -13.76 -8.30
CA LYS A 5 9.98 -14.94 -7.82
C LYS A 5 8.60 -14.59 -7.26
N PHE A 6 8.39 -13.36 -6.81
CA PHE A 6 7.13 -12.89 -6.22
C PHE A 6 6.75 -11.51 -6.74
N LYS A 7 5.44 -11.23 -6.83
CA LYS A 7 4.89 -9.93 -7.24
C LYS A 7 3.84 -9.45 -6.25
N PHE A 8 3.88 -8.18 -5.87
CA PHE A 8 2.91 -7.57 -4.97
C PHE A 8 2.43 -6.23 -5.50
N ALA A 9 1.16 -5.91 -5.26
CA ALA A 9 0.60 -4.58 -5.49
C ALA A 9 1.16 -3.60 -4.45
N PHE A 10 1.95 -2.63 -4.90
CA PHE A 10 2.68 -1.73 -4.03
C PHE A 10 1.86 -0.49 -3.71
N TYR A 11 1.39 -0.42 -2.46
CA TYR A 11 0.66 0.71 -1.92
C TYR A 11 1.62 1.70 -1.25
N LEU A 12 1.70 2.91 -1.79
CA LEU A 12 2.65 3.94 -1.35
C LEU A 12 2.14 4.82 -0.20
N GLY A 13 0.83 4.88 0.01
CA GLY A 13 0.21 5.84 0.92
C GLY A 13 0.44 7.29 0.47
N CYS A 14 0.56 8.20 1.44
CA CYS A 14 0.64 9.64 1.15
C CYS A 14 2.05 10.21 1.34
N ILE A 15 2.72 9.90 2.45
CA ILE A 15 3.94 10.58 2.87
C ILE A 15 5.16 10.14 2.03
N ALA A 16 5.33 8.84 1.80
CA ALA A 16 6.46 8.35 1.02
C ALA A 16 6.50 8.93 -0.40
N PRO A 17 5.43 8.89 -1.22
CA PRO A 17 5.51 9.42 -2.57
C PRO A 17 5.58 10.95 -2.61
N ASN A 18 4.97 11.67 -1.65
CA ASN A 18 4.82 13.13 -1.74
C ASN A 18 5.77 13.95 -0.85
N ARG A 19 6.51 13.32 0.07
CA ARG A 19 7.42 14.01 1.01
C ARG A 19 8.77 13.32 1.14
N TYR A 20 8.79 12.00 1.25
CA TYR A 20 10.03 11.22 1.39
C TYR A 20 10.19 10.17 0.28
N PRO A 21 10.34 10.58 -1.00
CA PRO A 21 10.41 9.67 -2.14
C PRO A 21 11.62 8.72 -2.08
N GLY A 22 12.63 9.03 -1.25
CA GLY A 22 13.71 8.11 -0.93
C GLY A 22 13.24 6.79 -0.33
N CYS A 23 12.15 6.78 0.45
CA CYS A 23 11.56 5.56 1.00
C CYS A 23 11.03 4.64 -0.10
N GLU A 24 10.27 5.19 -1.07
CA GLU A 24 9.79 4.44 -2.23
C GLU A 24 10.96 3.86 -3.05
N SER A 25 11.95 4.70 -3.39
CA SER A 25 13.11 4.27 -4.16
C SER A 25 13.90 3.17 -3.44
N ALA A 26 14.10 3.31 -2.13
CA ALA A 26 14.80 2.33 -1.31
C ALA A 26 14.03 1.00 -1.24
N SER A 27 12.71 1.03 -1.01
CA SER A 27 11.86 -0.16 -0.99
C SER A 27 11.92 -0.93 -2.30
N ILE A 28 11.75 -0.25 -3.45
CA ILE A 28 11.81 -0.90 -4.78
C ILE A 28 13.17 -1.56 -5.01
N LYS A 29 14.27 -0.85 -4.71
CA LYS A 29 15.63 -1.39 -4.90
C LYS A 29 15.93 -2.55 -3.97
N ALA A 30 15.52 -2.47 -2.70
CA ALA A 30 15.72 -3.51 -1.71
C ALA A 30 14.93 -4.78 -2.07
N MET A 31 13.63 -4.64 -2.37
CA MET A 31 12.77 -5.77 -2.71
C MET A 31 13.20 -6.46 -4.00
N LYS A 32 13.66 -5.70 -5.01
CA LYS A 32 14.23 -6.29 -6.24
C LYS A 32 15.42 -7.20 -5.95
N LYS A 33 16.31 -6.84 -5.02
CA LYS A 33 17.45 -7.69 -4.60
C LYS A 33 17.00 -8.96 -3.89
N LEU A 34 15.81 -8.94 -3.27
CA LEU A 34 15.19 -10.10 -2.62
C LEU A 34 14.33 -10.94 -3.59
N GLY A 35 14.33 -10.62 -4.89
CA GLY A 35 13.53 -11.33 -5.89
C GLY A 35 12.04 -10.99 -5.86
N VAL A 36 11.67 -9.83 -5.30
CA VAL A 36 10.28 -9.35 -5.23
C VAL A 36 10.09 -8.16 -6.15
N GLU A 37 9.06 -8.23 -6.99
CA GLU A 37 8.61 -7.14 -7.85
C GLU A 37 7.46 -6.38 -7.20
N LEU A 38 7.68 -5.08 -6.97
CA LEU A 38 6.67 -4.17 -6.46
C LEU A 38 5.97 -3.47 -7.63
N VAL A 39 4.72 -3.83 -7.89
CA VAL A 39 3.91 -3.32 -9.00
C VAL A 39 3.07 -2.15 -8.50
N PRO A 40 3.17 -0.93 -9.07
CA PRO A 40 2.42 0.22 -8.56
C PRO A 40 0.91 -0.01 -8.54
N LEU A 41 0.27 0.23 -7.38
CA LEU A 41 -1.19 0.17 -7.27
C LEU A 41 -1.82 1.46 -7.82
N LYS A 42 -2.23 1.43 -9.09
CA LYS A 42 -2.80 2.61 -9.77
C LYS A 42 -4.16 2.98 -9.20
N GLY A 43 -4.38 4.29 -9.07
CA GLY A 43 -5.64 4.84 -8.58
C GLY A 43 -5.83 4.72 -7.07
N ALA A 44 -4.84 4.22 -6.32
CA ALA A 44 -4.85 4.21 -4.85
C ALA A 44 -4.95 5.64 -4.29
N SER A 45 -5.73 5.80 -3.22
CA SER A 45 -5.89 7.06 -2.48
C SER A 45 -5.26 6.94 -1.09
N CYS A 46 -5.57 7.87 -0.18
CA CYS A 46 -5.23 7.73 1.25
C CYS A 46 -5.78 6.41 1.82
N CYS A 47 -5.09 5.85 2.81
CA CYS A 47 -5.35 4.50 3.31
C CYS A 47 -6.72 4.27 3.92
N PRO A 48 -7.47 5.23 4.49
CA PRO A 48 -7.13 6.55 5.04
C PRO A 48 -6.47 6.49 6.42
N ALA A 49 -5.90 7.61 6.89
CA ALA A 49 -5.15 7.66 8.15
C ALA A 49 -6.08 7.37 9.36
N PRO A 50 -5.82 6.31 10.15
CA PRO A 50 -6.76 5.84 11.18
C PRO A 50 -6.97 6.88 12.28
N GLY A 51 -5.93 7.64 12.66
CA GLY A 51 -6.06 8.67 13.69
C GLY A 51 -6.93 9.86 13.30
N ALA A 52 -7.13 10.12 12.00
CA ALA A 52 -8.01 11.18 11.53
C ALA A 52 -9.38 10.64 11.15
N PHE A 53 -9.44 9.69 10.21
CA PHE A 53 -10.71 9.19 9.67
C PHE A 53 -11.38 8.21 10.62
N GLY A 54 -10.63 7.26 11.19
CA GLY A 54 -11.16 6.29 12.14
C GLY A 54 -11.65 6.91 13.45
N SER A 55 -11.07 8.06 13.84
CA SER A 55 -11.51 8.83 15.01
C SER A 55 -12.78 9.65 14.77
N ILE A 56 -13.14 9.92 13.52
CA ILE A 56 -14.29 10.75 13.15
C ILE A 56 -15.48 9.86 12.75
N ASP A 57 -15.27 8.93 11.82
CA ASP A 57 -16.31 8.05 11.29
C ASP A 57 -15.71 6.72 10.81
N LEU A 58 -16.06 5.64 11.49
CA LEU A 58 -15.58 4.29 11.17
C LEU A 58 -16.12 3.76 9.84
N ASN A 59 -17.35 4.13 9.43
CA ASN A 59 -17.90 3.68 8.15
C ASN A 59 -17.15 4.31 6.98
N VAL A 60 -16.84 5.60 7.06
CA VAL A 60 -16.02 6.28 6.05
C VAL A 60 -14.62 5.69 6.02
N PHE A 61 -14.02 5.47 7.19
CA PHE A 61 -12.71 4.83 7.31
C PHE A 61 -12.67 3.46 6.63
N TYR A 62 -13.60 2.56 6.98
CA TYR A 62 -13.64 1.21 6.42
C TYR A 62 -13.95 1.21 4.92
N ALA A 63 -14.91 2.02 4.46
CA ALA A 63 -15.27 2.08 3.04
C ALA A 63 -14.09 2.55 2.17
N MET A 64 -13.37 3.58 2.61
CA MET A 64 -12.21 4.09 1.89
C MET A 64 -11.02 3.12 1.92
N ALA A 65 -10.77 2.46 3.04
CA ALA A 65 -9.71 1.45 3.15
C ALA A 65 -10.00 0.24 2.26
N ALA A 66 -11.23 -0.30 2.33
CA ALA A 66 -11.66 -1.43 1.53
C ALA A 66 -11.54 -1.13 0.02
N ARG A 67 -11.83 0.11 -0.40
CA ARG A 67 -11.65 0.53 -1.80
C ARG A 67 -10.21 0.33 -2.30
N ASN A 68 -9.20 0.59 -1.47
CA ASN A 68 -7.81 0.37 -1.85
C ASN A 68 -7.46 -1.13 -1.90
N LEU A 69 -8.05 -1.94 -1.01
CA LEU A 69 -7.87 -3.39 -1.03
C LEU A 69 -8.46 -4.01 -2.31
N VAL A 70 -9.67 -3.61 -2.70
CA VAL A 70 -10.33 -4.05 -3.94
C VAL A 70 -9.49 -3.73 -5.18
N LEU A 71 -8.76 -2.61 -5.21
CA LEU A 71 -7.84 -2.33 -6.33
C LEU A 71 -6.73 -3.38 -6.46
N ALA A 72 -6.20 -3.87 -5.33
CA ALA A 72 -5.18 -4.91 -5.33
C ALA A 72 -5.79 -6.27 -5.73
N GLU A 73 -7.00 -6.59 -5.25
CA GLU A 73 -7.76 -7.78 -5.67
C GLU A 73 -8.04 -7.79 -7.18
N GLN A 74 -8.39 -6.64 -7.76
CA GLN A 74 -8.58 -6.49 -9.21
C GLN A 74 -7.29 -6.76 -10.00
N MET A 75 -6.13 -6.46 -9.41
CA MET A 75 -4.82 -6.83 -9.97
C MET A 75 -4.47 -8.31 -9.74
N LYS A 76 -5.26 -9.05 -8.96
CA LYS A 76 -5.00 -10.43 -8.54
C LYS A 76 -3.64 -10.57 -7.85
N MET A 77 -3.29 -9.58 -7.01
CA MET A 77 -2.03 -9.53 -6.29
C MET A 77 -2.29 -9.21 -4.82
N ASP A 78 -1.51 -9.82 -3.94
CA ASP A 78 -1.44 -9.38 -2.55
C ASP A 78 -0.85 -7.97 -2.46
N ILE A 79 -1.28 -7.22 -1.45
CA ILE A 79 -0.87 -5.84 -1.23
C ILE A 79 0.39 -5.77 -0.35
N ALA A 80 1.38 -4.99 -0.79
CA ALA A 80 2.59 -4.68 -0.03
C ALA A 80 2.61 -3.21 0.37
N LEU A 81 2.99 -2.93 1.62
CA LEU A 81 2.98 -1.61 2.23
C LEU A 81 4.32 -1.35 2.94
N LEU A 82 4.73 -0.09 3.04
CA LEU A 82 5.98 0.32 3.73
C LEU A 82 5.74 1.14 5.02
N CYS A 83 4.48 1.43 5.36
CA CYS A 83 4.11 2.35 6.43
C CYS A 83 3.15 1.68 7.42
N ASN A 84 3.47 1.72 8.72
CA ASN A 84 2.65 1.11 9.78
C ASN A 84 1.22 1.65 9.83
N GLY A 85 1.02 2.95 9.62
CA GLY A 85 -0.32 3.55 9.59
C GLY A 85 -1.17 3.03 8.43
N CYS A 86 -0.54 2.84 7.27
CA CYS A 86 -1.21 2.25 6.11
C CYS A 86 -1.48 0.75 6.34
N TYR A 87 -0.51 0.03 6.91
CA TYR A 87 -0.66 -1.38 7.26
C TYR A 87 -1.84 -1.59 8.20
N LYS A 88 -1.93 -0.84 9.30
CA LYS A 88 -3.06 -0.92 10.24
C LYS A 88 -4.40 -0.68 9.56
N SER A 89 -4.49 0.38 8.74
CA SER A 89 -5.72 0.77 8.05
C SER A 89 -6.21 -0.29 7.06
N ILE A 90 -5.31 -0.82 6.24
CA ILE A 90 -5.64 -1.86 5.26
C ILE A 90 -5.88 -3.23 5.93
N TRP A 91 -5.11 -3.57 6.97
CA TRP A 91 -5.27 -4.84 7.69
C TRP A 91 -6.61 -4.96 8.40
N GLU A 92 -7.20 -3.85 8.85
CA GLU A 92 -8.51 -3.88 9.52
C GLU A 92 -9.69 -4.18 8.60
N VAL A 93 -9.50 -4.07 7.28
CA VAL A 93 -10.56 -4.27 6.27
C VAL A 93 -10.32 -5.44 5.34
N ASN A 94 -9.29 -6.24 5.61
CA ASN A 94 -8.93 -7.45 4.87
C ASN A 94 -9.42 -8.69 5.61
#